data_AF-A0A517DVP4-F1
#
_entry.id   AF-A0A517DVP4-F1
#
_cell.length_a   1.000
_cell.length_b   1.000
_cell.length_c   1.000
_cell.angle_alpha   90.00
_cell.angle_beta   90.00
_cell.angle_gamma   90.00
#
_symmetry.space_group_name_H-M   'P 1'
#
loop_
_entity.id
_entity.type
_entity.pdbx_description
1 polymer ?
#
loop_
_entity_poly.entity_id
_entity_poly.type
_entity_poly.pdbx_seq_one_letter_code
_entity_poly.pdbx_strand_id
1 'polypeptide(L)' 'MNLSLWCEHDEKTSKYSTVKYCFEDKEVLLRVQTWVCPVCGIHGSNTELAQAAEPQH' A
#
# COMPACT_ATOMS: atom_id res chain seq x y z
N MET A 1 20.06 17.08 1.56
CA MET A 1 20.10 15.59 1.57
C MET A 1 19.05 15.12 0.60
N ASN A 2 19.44 14.47 -0.49
CA ASN A 2 18.53 14.00 -1.52
C ASN A 2 17.97 12.65 -1.02
N LEU A 3 16.79 12.67 -0.39
CA LEU A 3 16.11 11.48 0.10
C LEU A 3 15.50 10.76 -1.11
N SER A 4 16.33 10.14 -1.95
CA SER A 4 15.83 9.15 -2.88
C SER A 4 15.21 8.03 -2.06
N LEU A 5 13.88 7.96 -2.07
CA LEU A 5 13.10 6.89 -1.45
C LEU A 5 13.42 5.51 -2.08
N TRP A 6 14.23 5.49 -3.15
CA TRP A 6 14.50 4.33 -3.99
C TRP A 6 15.98 3.94 -3.96
N CYS A 7 16.26 2.64 -3.80
CA CYS A 7 17.61 2.08 -3.88
C CYS A 7 18.06 1.79 -5.32
N GLU A 8 19.36 1.53 -5.50
CA GLU A 8 19.98 1.22 -6.79
C GLU A 8 19.81 -0.24 -7.23
N HIS A 9 19.22 -1.12 -6.42
CA HIS A 9 19.05 -2.54 -6.79
C HIS A 9 18.03 -2.72 -7.90
N ASP A 10 18.34 -3.50 -8.93
CA ASP A 10 17.46 -3.64 -10.10
C ASP A 10 16.11 -4.26 -9.78
N GLU A 11 16.08 -5.27 -8.90
CA GLU A 11 14.87 -5.98 -8.57
C GLU A 11 14.02 -5.20 -7.56
N LYS A 12 12.84 -4.79 -8.01
CA LYS A 12 11.88 -4.05 -7.19
C LYS A 12 10.48 -4.49 -7.52
N THR A 13 9.70 -4.74 -6.49
CA THR A 13 8.33 -5.24 -6.59
C THR A 13 7.38 -4.28 -5.91
N SER A 14 6.14 -4.25 -6.38
CA SER A 14 5.05 -3.60 -5.66
C SER A 14 4.00 -4.63 -5.32
N LYS A 15 3.54 -4.62 -4.06
CA LYS A 15 2.49 -5.50 -3.55
C LYS A 15 1.28 -4.67 -3.18
N TYR A 16 0.11 -5.10 -3.62
CA TYR A 16 -1.16 -4.55 -3.15
C TYR A 16 -1.75 -5.49 -2.10
N SER A 17 -2.17 -4.91 -0.98
CA SER A 17 -2.92 -5.60 0.06
C SER A 17 -4.14 -4.80 0.44
N THR A 18 -5.23 -5.49 0.74
CA THR A 18 -6.46 -4.87 1.21
C THR A 18 -6.61 -5.11 2.70
N VAL A 19 -6.83 -4.06 3.47
CA VAL A 19 -6.97 -4.12 4.94
C VAL A 19 -8.32 -3.54 5.32
N LYS A 20 -9.09 -4.30 6.08
CA LYS A 20 -10.33 -3.81 6.70
C LYS A 20 -9.95 -3.07 7.98
N TYR A 21 -10.30 -1.79 8.05
CA TYR A 21 -9.95 -0.91 9.16
C TYR A 21 -11.21 -0.39 9.84
N CYS A 22 -11.30 -0.61 11.15
CA CYS A 22 -12.43 -0.16 11.95
C CYS A 22 -12.07 1.13 12.69
N PHE A 23 -12.70 2.23 12.30
CA PHE A 23 -12.80 3.43 13.12
C PHE A 23 -13.90 3.25 14.19
N GLU A 24 -13.99 4.17 15.14
CA GLU A 24 -15.00 4.11 16.22
C GLU A 24 -16.44 4.08 15.70
N ASP A 25 -16.72 4.75 14.58
CA ASP A 25 -18.06 4.96 14.02
C ASP A 25 -18.29 4.24 12.68
N LYS A 26 -17.24 3.72 12.03
CA LYS A 26 -17.33 3.11 10.71
C LYS A 26 -16.23 2.13 10.41
N GLU A 27 -16.52 1.24 9.47
CA GLU A 27 -15.54 0.35 8.88
C GLU A 27 -15.22 0.81 7.46
N VAL A 28 -13.94 0.84 7.10
CA VAL A 28 -13.50 1.12 5.74
C VAL A 28 -12.56 0.04 5.25
N LEU A 29 -12.54 -0.12 3.93
CA LEU A 29 -11.58 -0.98 3.26
C LEU A 29 -10.46 -0.10 2.71
N LEU A 30 -9.22 -0.36 3.13
CA LEU A 30 -8.03 0.35 2.68
C LEU A 30 -7.29 -0.52 1.68
N ARG A 31 -6.88 0.05 0.54
CA ARG A 31 -5.92 -0.55 -0.37
C ARG A 31 -4.55 0.05 -0.06
N VAL A 32 -3.60 -0.81 0.26
CA VAL A 32 -2.22 -0.45 0.58
C VAL A 32 -1.32 -0.98 -0.52
N GLN A 33 -0.66 -0.08 -1.25
CA GLN A 33 0.44 -0.41 -2.15
C GLN A 33 1.75 -0.30 -1.38
N THR A 34 2.54 -1.37 -1.33
CA THR A 34 3.87 -1.37 -0.71
C THR A 34 4.93 -1.61 -1.75
N TRP A 35 6.00 -0.82 -1.73
CA TRP A 35 7.17 -1.02 -2.59
C TRP A 35 8.27 -1.74 -1.84
N VAL A 36 8.77 -2.83 -2.42
CA VAL A 36 9.71 -3.75 -1.78
C VAL A 36 10.88 -4.05 -2.71
N CYS A 37 12.09 -3.91 -2.17
CA CYS A 37 13.31 -4.47 -2.72
C CYS A 37 13.62 -5.76 -1.97
N PRO A 38 13.95 -6.88 -2.64
CA PRO A 38 14.28 -8.13 -1.96
C PRO A 38 15.57 -8.05 -1.14
N VAL A 39 16.44 -7.07 -1.44
CA VAL A 39 17.71 -6.84 -0.73
C VAL A 39 17.54 -5.89 0.46
N CYS A 40 16.84 -4.78 0.28
CA CYS A 40 16.70 -3.74 1.33
C CYS A 40 15.42 -3.87 2.17
N GLY A 41 14.41 -4.60 1.69
CA GLY A 41 13.07 -4.63 2.28
C GLY A 41 12.18 -3.48 1.77
N ILE A 42 11.38 -2.89 2.66
CA ILE A 42 10.32 -1.95 2.30
C ILE A 42 10.90 -0.54 2.07
N HIS A 43 10.58 0.05 0.93
CA HIS A 43 10.96 1.42 0.56
C HIS A 43 9.87 2.44 0.81
N GLY A 44 8.62 2.00 0.98
CA GLY A 44 7.51 2.85 1.31
C GLY A 44 6.18 2.20 1.01
N SER A 45 5.11 2.95 1.27
CA SER A 45 3.76 2.54 0.96
C SER A 45 2.88 3.72 0.64
N ASN A 46 1.88 3.50 -0.22
CA ASN A 46 0.75 4.41 -0.41
C ASN A 46 -0.53 3.73 0.07
N THR A 47 -1.44 4.50 0.65
CA THR A 47 -2.73 3.99 1.15
C THR A 47 -3.85 4.84 0.57
N GLU A 48 -4.87 4.16 0.08
CA GLU A 48 -6.09 4.78 -0.41
C GLU A 48 -7.32 4.04 0.11
N LEU A 49 -8.45 4.73 0.19
CA LEU A 49 -9.74 4.09 0.42
C LEU A 49 -10.04 3.23 -0.82
N ALA A 50 -10.19 1.92 -0.64
CA ALA A 50 -10.75 1.09 -1.69
C ALA A 50 -12.20 1.57 -1.87
N GLN A 51 -12.56 2.01 -3.08
CA GLN A 51 -13.95 2.36 -3.39
C GLN A 51 -14.85 1.24 -2.85
N ALA A 52 -15.87 1.60 -2.07
CA ALA A 52 -16.86 0.65 -1.60
C ALA A 52 -17.28 -0.18 -2.80
N ALA A 53 -17.18 -1.52 -2.70
CA ALA A 53 -17.75 -2.38 -3.70
C ALA A 53 -19.19 -1.92 -3.89
N GLU A 54 -19.51 -1.34 -5.05
CA GLU A 54 -20.89 -1.02 -5.37
C GLU A 54 -21.68 -2.31 -5.16
N PRO A 55 -22.78 -2.29 -4.38
CA PRO A 55 -23.62 -3.47 -4.27
C PRO A 55 -24.05 -3.83 -5.69
N GLN A 56 -23.59 -4.99 -6.16
CA GLN A 56 -24.06 -5.57 -7.40
C GLN A 56 -25.56 -5.81 -7.21
N HIS A 57 -26.36 -4.94 -7.82
CA HIS A 57 -27.81 -5.04 -7.86
C HIS A 57 -28.24 -6.10 -8.88
#